data_AF-A0A2G9PV58-F1
#
_entry.id   AF-A0A2G9PV58-F1
#
_cell.length_a   1.000
_cell.length_b   1.000
_cell.length_c   1.000
_cell.angle_alpha   90.00
_cell.angle_beta   90.00
_cell.angle_gamma   90.00
#
_symmetry.space_group_name_H-M   'P 1'
#
loop_
_entity.id
_entity.type
_entity.pdbx_description
1 polymer ?
#
loop_
_entity_poly.entity_id
_entity_poly.type
_entity_poly.pdbx_seq_one_letter_code
_entity_poly.pdbx_strand_id
1 'polypeptide(L)'
;MMFGGSVFSGAGLLVVSAIIILIWVIIELKRFRHKIFAIFLMILVLVFYFGAVKVFGDAQYDFSTPSGVIDGAKVYFSWLGSLFVNVKDITTHAIQKDWGGNSTRTG
;
A
#
# COMPACT_ATOMS: atom_id res chain seq x y z
N MET A 1 3.68 42.12 -6.84
CA MET A 1 3.49 40.80 -6.18
C MET A 1 2.31 40.12 -6.86
N MET A 2 2.56 39.10 -7.68
CA MET A 2 1.50 38.30 -8.29
C MET A 2 1.56 36.89 -7.70
N PHE A 3 0.71 36.61 -6.71
CA PHE A 3 0.36 35.24 -6.33
C PHE A 3 -0.91 34.89 -7.08
N GLY A 4 -0.78 34.15 -8.19
CA GLY A 4 -1.92 33.81 -9.03
C GLY A 4 -1.74 32.50 -9.77
N GLY A 5 -2.41 31.46 -9.28
CA GLY A 5 -2.88 30.33 -10.09
C GLY A 5 -1.97 29.10 -10.20
N SER A 6 -1.95 28.23 -9.19
CA SER A 6 -1.51 26.82 -9.37
C SER A 6 -1.95 25.85 -8.26
N VAL A 7 -2.39 26.36 -7.10
CA VAL A 7 -2.74 25.55 -5.92
C VAL A 7 -3.98 24.67 -6.15
N PHE A 8 -4.88 25.04 -7.07
CA PHE A 8 -6.10 24.29 -7.41
C PHE A 8 -5.96 23.40 -8.66
N SER A 9 -4.74 23.05 -9.06
CA SER A 9 -4.55 21.98 -10.04
C SER A 9 -4.95 20.63 -9.43
N GLY A 10 -5.44 19.68 -10.23
CA GLY A 10 -5.80 18.34 -9.74
C GLY A 10 -4.66 17.66 -8.97
N ALA A 11 -3.41 17.94 -9.35
CA ALA A 11 -2.21 17.52 -8.61
C ALA A 11 -2.10 18.19 -7.23
N GLY A 12 -2.38 19.49 -7.12
CA GLY A 12 -2.40 20.21 -5.84
C GLY A 12 -3.42 19.64 -4.86
N LEU A 13 -4.62 19.29 -5.34
CA LEU A 13 -5.66 18.66 -4.51
C LEU A 13 -5.27 17.25 -4.06
N LEU A 14 -4.60 16.47 -4.91
CA LEU A 14 -4.08 15.15 -4.53
C LEU A 14 -2.97 15.25 -3.48
N VAL A 15 -2.08 16.24 -3.61
CA VAL A 15 -1.02 16.48 -2.62
C VAL A 15 -1.62 16.92 -1.28
N VAL A 16 -2.59 17.83 -1.29
CA VAL A 16 -3.29 18.27 -0.07
C VAL A 16 -4.06 17.11 0.57
N SER A 17 -4.75 16.29 -0.22
CA SER A 17 -5.47 15.11 0.28
C SER A 17 -4.52 14.08 0.91
N ALA A 18 -3.39 13.79 0.25
CA ALA A 18 -2.37 12.90 0.78
C ALA A 18 -1.79 13.41 2.10
N ILE A 19 -1.56 14.73 2.22
CA ILE A 19 -1.08 15.36 3.46
C ILE A 19 -2.13 15.26 4.57
N ILE A 20 -3.42 15.47 4.27
CA ILE A 20 -4.51 15.35 5.26
C ILE A 20 -4.62 13.90 5.78
N ILE A 21 -4.58 12.92 4.87
CA ILE A 21 -4.60 11.50 5.23
C ILE A 21 -3.37 11.16 6.07
N LEU A 22 -2.18 11.63 5.70
CA LEU A 22 -0.94 11.43 6.43
C LEU A 22 -1.03 11.99 7.86
N ILE A 23 -1.53 13.22 8.02
CA ILE A 23 -1.71 13.86 9.33
C ILE A 23 -2.72 13.09 10.18
N TRP A 24 -3.85 12.69 9.60
CA TRP A 24 -4.89 11.92 10.29
C TRP A 24 -4.37 10.55 10.76
N VAL A 25 -3.64 9.85 9.90
CA VAL A 25 -2.92 8.60 10.21
C VAL A 25 -1.98 8.84 11.40
N ILE A 26 -1.09 9.83 11.33
CA ILE A 26 -0.14 10.14 12.43
C ILE A 26 -0.86 10.41 13.76
N ILE A 27 -1.98 11.13 13.76
CA ILE A 27 -2.76 11.44 14.96
C ILE A 27 -3.44 10.20 15.54
N GLU A 28 -4.12 9.41 14.70
CA GLU A 28 -4.82 8.20 15.12
C GLU A 28 -3.85 7.16 15.70
N LEU A 29 -2.61 7.19 15.21
CA LEU A 29 -1.58 6.25 15.59
C LEU A 29 -0.76 6.71 16.80
N LYS A 30 -0.80 8.01 17.10
CA LYS A 30 -0.38 8.58 18.37
C LYS A 30 -1.25 8.11 19.54
N ARG A 31 -2.53 7.80 19.30
CA ARG A 31 -3.50 7.43 20.35
C ARG A 31 -3.36 6.00 20.87
N PHE A 32 -2.85 5.06 20.07
CA PHE A 32 -2.97 3.64 20.42
C PHE A 32 -1.69 2.98 20.97
N ARG A 33 -0.57 3.01 20.24
CA ARG A 33 0.48 2.00 20.43
C ARG A 33 1.77 2.44 19.74
N HIS A 34 2.52 3.40 20.28
CA HIS A 34 3.71 3.96 19.61
C HIS A 34 4.70 2.91 19.05
N LYS A 35 4.86 1.76 19.73
CA LYS A 35 5.75 0.68 19.28
C LYS A 35 5.15 -0.17 18.15
N ILE A 36 3.91 -0.64 18.30
CA ILE A 36 3.25 -1.49 17.28
C ILE A 36 2.99 -0.69 16.01
N PHE A 37 2.65 0.60 16.16
CA PHE A 37 2.50 1.46 15.01
C PHE A 37 3.81 1.69 14.26
N ALA A 38 4.90 1.96 14.97
CA ALA A 38 6.21 2.14 14.33
C ALA A 38 6.65 0.87 13.59
N ILE A 39 6.45 -0.30 14.19
CA ILE A 39 6.74 -1.60 13.55
C ILE A 39 5.86 -1.79 12.31
N PHE A 40 4.56 -1.50 12.41
CA PHE A 40 3.63 -1.58 11.29
C PHE A 40 4.05 -0.64 10.15
N LEU A 41 4.38 0.63 10.44
CA LEU A 41 4.88 1.58 9.44
C LEU A 41 6.18 1.11 8.80
N MET A 42 7.11 0.57 9.59
CA MET A 42 8.39 0.08 9.08
C MET A 42 8.16 -1.05 8.09
N ILE A 43 7.32 -2.04 8.44
CA ILE A 43 6.92 -3.13 7.54
C ILE A 43 6.22 -2.56 6.30
N LEU A 44 5.31 -1.60 6.49
CA LEU A 44 4.56 -0.98 5.41
C LEU A 44 5.49 -0.29 4.40
N VAL A 45 6.45 0.52 4.87
CA VAL A 45 7.46 1.18 4.03
C VAL A 45 8.30 0.15 3.28
N LEU A 46 8.71 -0.94 3.93
CA LEU A 46 9.45 -2.01 3.27
C LEU A 46 8.64 -2.68 2.16
N VAL A 47 7.37 -2.99 2.41
CA VAL A 47 6.47 -3.56 1.39
C VAL A 47 6.32 -2.61 0.19
N PHE A 48 6.11 -1.31 0.44
CA PHE A 48 6.02 -0.33 -0.64
C PHE A 48 7.33 -0.23 -1.44
N TYR A 49 8.48 -0.20 -0.75
CA TYR A 49 9.81 -0.12 -1.36
C TYR A 49 10.12 -1.35 -2.22
N PHE A 50 10.00 -2.55 -1.67
CA PHE A 50 10.26 -3.78 -2.42
C PHE A 50 9.26 -3.96 -3.56
N GLY A 51 8.01 -3.53 -3.36
CA GLY A 51 7.03 -3.47 -4.43
C GLY A 51 7.48 -2.57 -5.57
N ALA A 52 7.98 -1.38 -5.26
CA ALA A 52 8.46 -0.43 -6.27
C ALA A 52 9.66 -0.99 -7.03
N VAL A 53 10.63 -1.59 -6.32
CA VAL A 53 11.78 -2.25 -6.94
C VAL A 53 11.34 -3.41 -7.84
N LYS A 54 10.37 -4.22 -7.41
CA LYS A 54 9.89 -5.37 -8.17
C LYS A 54 9.09 -4.97 -9.41
N VAL A 55 8.28 -3.91 -9.30
CA VAL A 55 7.41 -3.43 -10.38
C VAL A 55 8.17 -2.60 -11.40
N PHE A 56 9.11 -1.77 -10.96
CA PHE A 56 9.82 -0.82 -11.82
C PHE A 56 11.24 -1.25 -12.21
N GLY A 57 11.78 -2.32 -11.62
CA GLY A 57 13.17 -2.73 -11.82
C GLY A 57 13.54 -3.04 -13.28
N ASP A 58 12.59 -3.58 -14.05
CA ASP A 58 12.80 -3.97 -15.45
C ASP A 58 12.14 -3.00 -16.46
N ALA A 59 11.52 -1.91 -15.98
CA ALA A 59 10.67 -1.06 -16.80
C ALA A 59 11.24 0.35 -16.98
N GLN A 60 11.31 0.80 -18.23
CA GLN A 60 11.73 2.17 -18.58
C GLN A 60 10.52 3.11 -18.54
N TYR A 61 10.07 3.48 -17.34
CA TYR A 61 9.08 4.54 -17.18
C TYR A 61 9.77 5.90 -17.09
N ASP A 62 9.38 6.84 -17.95
CA ASP A 62 9.80 8.24 -17.81
C ASP A 62 8.89 8.98 -16.84
N PHE A 63 9.26 8.95 -15.57
CA PHE A 63 8.56 9.66 -14.49
C PHE A 63 8.64 11.19 -14.58
N SER A 64 9.40 11.74 -15.53
CA SER A 64 9.44 13.19 -15.80
C SER A 64 8.22 13.65 -16.60
N THR A 65 7.46 12.71 -17.18
CA THR A 65 6.25 12.99 -17.96
C THR A 65 4.99 12.64 -17.17
N PRO A 66 3.89 13.42 -17.31
CA PRO A 66 2.61 13.08 -16.70
C PRO A 66 2.11 11.69 -17.11
N SER A 67 2.33 11.29 -18.37
CA SER A 67 1.98 9.96 -18.88
C SER A 67 2.75 8.84 -18.18
N GLY A 68 4.08 8.99 -18.03
CA GLY A 68 4.90 7.97 -17.36
C GLY A 68 4.55 7.82 -15.88
N VAL A 69 4.18 8.91 -15.20
CA VAL A 69 3.66 8.86 -13.82
C VAL A 69 2.33 8.11 -13.75
N ILE A 70 1.39 8.41 -14.66
CA ILE A 70 0.07 7.74 -14.70
C ILE A 70 0.23 6.25 -14.97
N ASP A 71 1.05 5.89 -15.94
CA ASP A 71 1.23 4.50 -16.34
C ASP A 71 2.00 3.71 -15.27
N GLY A 72 3.04 4.31 -14.68
CA GLY A 72 3.72 3.73 -13.52
C GLY A 72 2.77 3.53 -12.33
N ALA A 73 1.91 4.50 -12.04
CA ALA A 73 0.91 4.36 -10.98
C ALA A 73 -0.09 3.24 -11.25
N LYS A 74 -0.63 3.13 -12.48
CA LYS A 74 -1.56 2.04 -12.85
C LYS A 74 -0.93 0.67 -12.61
N VAL A 75 0.31 0.48 -13.07
CA VAL A 75 1.01 -0.80 -12.92
C VAL A 75 1.29 -1.09 -11.44
N TYR A 76 1.71 -0.08 -10.67
CA TYR A 76 1.93 -0.22 -9.24
C TYR A 76 0.67 -0.62 -8.47
N PHE A 77 -0.45 0.07 -8.71
CA PHE A 77 -1.73 -0.23 -8.06
C PHE A 77 -2.34 -1.56 -8.53
N SER A 78 -2.11 -1.96 -9.79
CA SER A 78 -2.50 -3.27 -10.29
C SER A 78 -1.75 -4.39 -9.55
N TRP A 79 -0.43 -4.27 -9.42
CA TRP A 79 0.37 -5.19 -8.63
C TRP A 79 -0.05 -5.21 -7.14
N LEU A 80 -0.27 -4.04 -6.55
CA LEU A 80 -0.74 -3.94 -5.16
C LEU A 80 -2.10 -4.61 -4.98
N GLY A 81 -3.03 -4.44 -5.92
CA GLY A 81 -4.32 -5.14 -5.93
C GLY A 81 -4.15 -6.66 -5.97
N SER A 82 -3.21 -7.16 -6.79
CA SER A 82 -2.92 -8.59 -6.85
C SER A 82 -2.40 -9.15 -5.52
N LEU A 83 -1.61 -8.38 -4.76
CA LEU A 83 -1.18 -8.77 -3.42
C LEU A 83 -2.36 -8.98 -2.47
N PHE A 84 -3.35 -8.09 -2.48
CA PHE A 84 -4.54 -8.22 -1.62
C PHE A 84 -5.37 -9.47 -1.97
N VAL A 85 -5.51 -9.77 -3.26
CA VAL A 85 -6.17 -11.00 -3.71
C VAL A 85 -5.41 -12.24 -3.21
N ASN A 86 -4.10 -12.26 -3.39
CA ASN A 86 -3.26 -13.38 -2.93
C ASN A 86 -3.34 -13.58 -1.40
N VAL A 87 -3.28 -12.49 -0.62
CA VAL A 87 -3.38 -12.56 0.85
C VAL A 87 -4.76 -13.06 1.28
N LYS A 88 -5.83 -12.57 0.64
CA LYS A 88 -7.20 -13.06 0.86
C LYS A 88 -7.31 -14.55 0.58
N ASP A 89 -6.74 -15.00 -0.55
CA ASP A 89 -6.81 -16.39 -0.96
C ASP A 89 -6.07 -17.27 0.05
N ILE A 90 -4.85 -16.92 0.44
CA ILE A 90 -4.09 -17.65 1.47
C ILE A 90 -4.90 -17.73 2.77
N THR A 91 -5.49 -16.61 3.19
CA THR A 91 -6.29 -16.55 4.43
C THR A 91 -7.52 -17.45 4.33
N THR A 92 -8.20 -17.45 3.19
CA THR A 92 -9.39 -18.27 2.93
C THR A 92 -9.03 -19.76 2.94
N HIS A 93 -7.95 -20.14 2.26
CA HIS A 93 -7.44 -21.52 2.28
C HIS A 93 -7.04 -21.96 3.69
N ALA A 94 -6.45 -21.08 4.49
CA ALA A 94 -6.10 -21.37 5.87
C ALA A 94 -7.36 -21.56 6.75
N ILE A 95 -8.40 -20.75 6.58
CA ILE A 95 -9.66 -20.91 7.34
C ILE A 95 -10.40 -22.19 6.93
N GLN A 96 -10.35 -22.55 5.65
CA GLN A 96 -11.00 -23.76 5.12
C GLN A 96 -10.26 -25.05 5.46
N LYS A 97 -9.04 -24.97 6.00
CA LYS A 97 -8.36 -26.16 6.51
C LYS A 97 -9.09 -26.67 7.74
N ASP A 98 -9.43 -27.96 7.73
CA ASP A 98 -9.85 -28.66 8.93
C ASP A 98 -8.63 -28.84 9.84
N TRP A 99 -8.52 -27.96 10.84
CA TRP A 99 -7.46 -28.00 11.84
C TRP A 99 -7.74 -29.06 12.92
N GLY A 100 -8.86 -29.78 12.83
CA GLY A 100 -9.19 -30.92 13.68
C GLY A 100 -8.17 -32.04 13.50
N GLY A 101 -7.41 -32.34 14.56
CA GLY A 101 -6.47 -33.45 14.57
C GLY A 101 -7.18 -34.76 14.25
N ASN A 102 -6.64 -35.53 13.30
CA ASN A 102 -7.12 -36.86 12.96
C ASN A 102 -7.09 -37.74 14.22
N SER A 103 -8.23 -37.85 14.92
CA SER A 103 -8.40 -38.81 16.00
C SER A 103 -8.42 -40.19 15.36
N THR A 104 -7.22 -40.75 15.21
CA THR A 104 -7.02 -42.14 14.81
C THR A 104 -7.56 -42.98 15.97
N ARG A 105 -8.84 -43.32 15.88
CA ARG A 105 -9.53 -44.17 16.81
C ARG A 105 -9.07 -45.60 16.50
N THR A 106 -7.95 -46.01 17.10
CA THR A 106 -7.52 -47.40 17.12
C THR A 106 -8.51 -48.19 17.96
N GLY A 107 -9.29 -49.05 17.30
CA GLY A 107 -10.11 -50.08 17.93
C GLY A 107 -9.28 -51.29 18.33
#